data_AF-D3DG59-F1
#
_entry.id   AF-D3DG59-F1
#
_cell.length_a   1.000
_cell.length_b   1.000
_cell.length_c   1.000
_cell.angle_alpha   90.00
_cell.angle_beta   90.00
_cell.angle_gamma   90.00
#
_symmetry.space_group_name_H-M   'P 1'
#
loop_
_entity.id
_entity.type
_entity.pdbx_description
1 polymer ?
#
loop_
_entity_poly.entity_id
_entity_poly.type
_entity_poly.pdbx_seq_one_letter_code
_entity_poly.pdbx_strand_id
1 'polypeptide(L)'
;MDMLKEEDIVARSVSIEVVGEIHRCKEGPSSRFYCLPVVIHFDNGEKRAYMLKAHSEPKTLQDFLENKKGLKDRMEKSFALLKNGEIRYASYLLTQQETSG
;
A
#
# COMPACT_ATOMS: atom_id res chain seq x y z
N MET A 1 -14.99 1.21 -13.88
CA MET A 1 -14.37 0.55 -12.70
C MET A 1 -13.76 -0.72 -13.22
N ASP A 2 -12.47 -0.70 -13.54
CA ASP A 2 -11.73 -1.91 -13.91
C ASP A 2 -11.76 -2.87 -12.73
N MET A 3 -12.52 -3.96 -12.88
CA MET A 3 -12.51 -5.07 -11.94
C MET A 3 -11.13 -5.72 -12.06
N LEU A 4 -10.30 -5.54 -11.03
CA LEU A 4 -9.06 -6.30 -10.87
C LEU A 4 -9.42 -7.78 -10.88
N LYS A 5 -9.01 -8.51 -11.92
CA LYS A 5 -9.11 -9.96 -11.94
C LYS A 5 -7.93 -10.50 -11.14
N GLU A 6 -8.16 -11.48 -10.28
CA GLU A 6 -7.07 -12.16 -9.54
C GLU A 6 -6.00 -12.71 -10.49
N GLU A 7 -6.39 -13.03 -11.73
CA GLU A 7 -5.54 -13.48 -12.83
C GLU A 7 -4.42 -12.48 -13.20
N ASP A 8 -4.56 -11.21 -12.83
CA ASP A 8 -3.58 -10.17 -13.11
C ASP A 8 -2.55 -9.99 -11.99
N ILE A 9 -2.71 -10.64 -10.84
CA ILE A 9 -1.79 -10.54 -9.70
C ILE A 9 -0.60 -11.46 -9.94
N VAL A 10 0.61 -10.91 -9.91
CA VAL A 10 1.87 -11.66 -10.03
C VAL A 10 2.55 -11.92 -8.69
N ALA A 11 2.29 -11.06 -7.70
CA ALA A 11 2.88 -11.18 -6.37
C ALA A 11 2.06 -10.40 -5.32
N ARG A 12 2.20 -10.78 -4.06
CA ARG A 12 1.59 -10.13 -2.89
C ARG A 12 2.66 -9.53 -2.00
N SER A 13 2.34 -8.42 -1.35
CA SER A 13 3.28 -7.75 -0.46
C SER A 13 3.51 -8.56 0.82
N VAL A 14 4.76 -8.58 1.26
CA VAL A 14 5.19 -9.27 2.50
C VAL A 14 5.74 -8.31 3.54
N SER A 15 6.35 -7.20 3.10
CA SER A 15 6.87 -6.16 3.99
C SER A 15 6.97 -4.81 3.30
N ILE A 16 7.02 -3.75 4.11
CA ILE A 16 7.18 -2.37 3.64
C ILE A 16 8.38 -1.76 4.38
N GLU A 17 9.37 -1.36 3.60
CA GLU A 17 10.56 -0.65 4.06
C GLU A 17 10.34 0.86 3.89
N VAL A 18 10.61 1.62 4.94
CA VAL A 18 10.50 3.09 4.92
C VAL A 18 11.84 3.65 4.46
N VAL A 19 11.84 4.38 3.34
CA VAL A 19 13.07 4.90 2.71
C VAL A 19 13.21 6.42 2.80
N GLY A 20 12.31 7.08 3.52
CA GLY A 20 12.38 8.52 3.77
C GLY A 20 11.35 8.98 4.79
N GLU A 21 11.18 10.30 4.87
CA GLU A 21 10.33 10.92 5.88
C GLU A 21 8.98 11.38 5.32
N ILE A 22 8.01 11.56 6.22
CA ILE A 22 6.71 12.12 5.87
C ILE A 22 6.92 13.56 5.41
N HIS A 23 6.48 13.87 4.20
CA HIS A 23 6.54 15.21 3.63
C HIS A 23 5.20 15.57 2.99
N ARG A 24 4.91 16.86 2.81
CA ARG A 24 3.76 17.25 1.98
C ARG A 24 4.03 16.87 0.53
N CYS A 25 3.07 16.20 -0.12
CA CYS A 25 3.18 15.86 -1.52
C CYS A 25 3.29 17.16 -2.34
N LYS A 26 4.42 17.34 -3.04
CA LYS A 26 4.67 18.54 -3.85
C LYS A 26 4.21 18.28 -5.28
N GLU A 27 2.90 18.37 -5.56
CA GLU A 27 2.38 18.48 -6.94
C GLU A 27 0.85 18.76 -6.98
N GLY A 28 0.46 19.88 -7.60
CA GLY A 28 -0.90 20.20 -8.05
C GLY A 28 -2.02 20.02 -6.98
N PRO A 29 -3.19 19.44 -7.33
CA PRO A 29 -4.32 19.25 -6.40
C PRO A 29 -3.99 18.31 -5.23
N SER A 30 -2.82 17.66 -5.24
CA SER A 30 -2.35 16.77 -4.18
C SER A 30 -1.68 17.50 -3.01
N SER A 31 -1.66 18.84 -3.01
CA SER A 31 -1.10 19.67 -1.92
C SER A 31 -1.76 19.45 -0.55
N ARG A 32 -2.93 18.79 -0.52
CA ARG A 32 -3.64 18.40 0.70
C ARG A 32 -3.17 17.06 1.28
N PHE A 33 -2.28 16.36 0.59
CA PHE A 33 -1.82 15.04 1.01
C PHE A 33 -0.43 15.11 1.63
N TYR A 34 -0.21 14.22 2.58
CA TYR A 34 1.11 13.87 3.09
C TYR A 34 1.55 12.58 2.40
N CYS A 35 2.82 12.54 1.99
CA CYS A 35 3.47 11.47 1.27
C CYS A 35 4.56 10.86 2.16
N LEU A 36 4.65 9.53 2.16
CA LEU A 36 5.75 8.78 2.75
C LEU A 36 6.32 7.83 1.68
N PRO A 37 7.57 8.02 1.25
CA PRO A 37 8.21 7.15 0.28
C PRO A 37 8.61 5.83 0.96
N VAL A 38 8.22 4.73 0.35
CA VAL A 38 8.46 3.37 0.85
C VAL A 38 8.89 2.44 -0.28
N VAL A 39 9.48 1.31 0.08
CA VAL A 39 9.72 0.19 -0.82
C VAL A 39 8.87 -0.98 -0.36
N ILE A 40 8.01 -1.50 -1.25
CA ILE A 40 7.20 -2.68 -0.98
C ILE A 40 7.98 -3.89 -1.48
N HIS A 41 8.14 -4.87 -0.60
CA HIS A 41 8.73 -6.16 -0.92
C HIS A 41 7.60 -7.15 -1.20
N PHE A 42 7.76 -7.88 -2.29
CA PHE A 42 6.80 -8.89 -2.73
C PHE A 42 7.36 -10.30 -2.54
N ASP A 43 6.46 -11.28 -2.39
CA ASP A 43 6.82 -12.69 -2.16
C ASP A 43 7.58 -13.33 -3.33
N ASN A 44 7.42 -12.80 -4.54
CA ASN A 44 8.21 -13.17 -5.72
C ASN A 44 9.65 -12.61 -5.72
N GLY A 45 10.05 -11.89 -4.66
CA GLY A 45 11.36 -11.27 -4.52
C GLY A 45 11.48 -9.88 -5.14
N GLU A 46 10.46 -9.37 -5.82
CA GLU A 46 10.48 -8.01 -6.35
C GLU A 46 10.41 -6.95 -5.26
N LYS A 47 11.07 -5.82 -5.51
CA LYS A 47 11.03 -4.63 -4.68
C LYS A 47 10.61 -3.46 -5.53
N ARG A 48 9.57 -2.75 -5.13
CA ARG A 48 9.06 -1.61 -5.88
C ARG A 48 8.91 -0.39 -5.00
N ALA A 49 9.42 0.74 -5.49
CA ALA A 49 9.18 2.03 -4.87
C ALA A 49 7.69 2.36 -4.95
N TYR A 50 7.14 2.79 -3.82
CA TYR A 50 5.75 3.20 -3.69
C TYR A 50 5.66 4.43 -2.79
N MET A 51 4.55 5.14 -2.87
CA MET A 51 4.34 6.34 -2.07
C MET A 51 3.02 6.23 -1.34
N LEU A 52 3.11 5.99 -0.03
CA LEU A 52 1.94 6.02 0.83
C LEU A 52 1.45 7.47 0.93
N LYS A 53 0.13 7.65 0.85
CA LYS A 53 -0.50 8.97 0.90
C LYS A 53 -1.55 8.99 2.00
N ALA A 54 -1.55 10.05 2.81
CA ALA A 54 -2.62 10.35 3.76
C ALA A 54 -3.25 11.71 3.41
N HIS A 55 -4.58 11.76 3.44
CA HIS A 55 -5.34 12.96 3.09
C HIS A 55 -5.50 13.88 4.29
N SER A 56 -5.28 15.17 4.09
CA SER A 56 -5.40 16.28 5.05
C SER A 56 -4.44 16.25 6.25
N GLU A 57 -4.20 15.09 6.85
CA GLU A 57 -3.38 14.92 8.05
C GLU A 57 -2.36 13.77 7.88
N PRO A 58 -1.13 13.91 8.41
CA PRO A 58 -0.13 12.85 8.36
C PRO A 58 -0.39 11.73 9.38
N LYS A 59 -1.44 11.83 10.21
CA LYS A 59 -1.69 10.94 11.36
C LYS A 59 -1.68 9.46 10.97
N THR A 60 -2.31 9.09 9.86
CA THR A 60 -2.31 7.69 9.40
C THR A 60 -0.90 7.19 9.03
N LEU A 61 -0.06 8.06 8.46
CA LEU A 61 1.34 7.73 8.17
C LEU A 61 2.17 7.63 9.45
N GLN A 62 1.92 8.50 10.43
CA GLN A 62 2.57 8.43 11.75
C GLN A 62 2.17 7.15 12.49
N ASP A 63 0.87 6.86 12.57
CA ASP A 63 0.35 5.63 13.17
C ASP A 63 0.94 4.37 12.46
N PHE A 64 1.20 4.44 11.15
CA PHE A 64 1.88 3.38 10.40
C PHE A 64 3.35 3.24 10.84
N LEU A 65 4.10 4.34 10.95
CA LEU A 65 5.50 4.32 11.41
C LEU A 65 5.63 3.78 12.83
N GLU A 66 4.71 4.12 13.72
CA GLU A 66 4.67 3.65 15.11
C GLU A 66 4.07 2.24 15.27
N ASN A 67 3.66 1.60 14.17
CA ASN A 67 2.88 0.35 14.15
C ASN A 67 1.70 0.35 15.14
N LYS A 68 1.02 1.48 15.26
CA LYS A 68 -0.06 1.65 16.24
C LYS A 68 -1.21 0.72 15.90
N LYS A 69 -1.64 -0.07 16.89
CA LYS A 69 -2.70 -1.10 16.73
C LYS A 69 -2.39 -2.14 15.62
N GLY A 70 -1.12 -2.38 15.28
CA GLY A 70 -0.74 -3.32 14.23
C GLY A 70 -1.05 -2.80 12.81
N LEU A 71 -1.15 -1.48 12.62
CA LEU A 71 -1.47 -0.89 11.33
C LEU A 71 -0.43 -1.23 10.27
N LYS A 72 0.87 -1.22 10.62
CA LYS A 72 1.94 -1.58 9.71
C LYS A 72 1.78 -3.03 9.25
N ASP A 73 1.65 -3.95 10.20
CA ASP A 73 1.55 -5.40 9.92
C ASP A 73 0.37 -5.73 8.98
N ARG A 74 -0.75 -5.02 9.14
CA ARG A 74 -1.92 -5.17 8.27
C ARG A 74 -1.66 -4.60 6.88
N MET A 75 -1.07 -3.42 6.80
CA MET A 75 -0.77 -2.77 5.52
C MET A 75 0.27 -3.54 4.71
N GLU A 76 1.27 -4.12 5.37
CA GLU A 76 2.32 -4.93 4.71
C GLU A 76 1.78 -6.12 3.92
N LYS A 77 0.59 -6.61 4.24
CA LYS A 77 -0.07 -7.74 3.55
C LYS A 77 -1.20 -7.32 2.63
N SER A 78 -1.40 -6.02 2.45
CA SER A 78 -2.58 -5.46 1.77
C SER A 78 -2.29 -4.98 0.35
N PHE A 79 -1.10 -5.21 -0.21
CA PHE A 79 -0.77 -4.79 -1.58
C PHE A 79 -0.56 -6.00 -2.51
N ALA A 80 -0.92 -5.81 -3.78
CA ALA A 80 -0.67 -6.75 -4.85
C ALA A 80 0.09 -6.06 -5.99
N LEU A 81 1.07 -6.77 -6.54
CA LEU A 81 1.75 -6.39 -7.78
C LEU A 81 1.02 -7.04 -8.94
N LEU A 82 0.70 -6.25 -9.96
CA LEU A 82 0.02 -6.72 -11.15
C LEU A 82 1.00 -6.99 -12.30
N LYS A 83 0.58 -7.79 -13.28
CA LYS A 83 1.35 -8.12 -14.50
C LYS A 83 1.83 -6.88 -15.27
N ASN A 84 1.08 -5.79 -15.22
CA ASN A 84 1.43 -4.51 -15.85
C ASN A 84 2.43 -3.66 -15.04
N GLY A 85 2.90 -4.17 -13.89
CA GLY A 85 3.82 -3.47 -12.98
C GLY A 85 3.14 -2.48 -12.03
N GLU A 86 1.81 -2.37 -12.04
CA GLU A 86 1.06 -1.51 -11.14
C GLU A 86 0.93 -2.16 -9.75
N ILE A 87 0.99 -1.33 -8.70
CA ILE A 87 0.75 -1.75 -7.32
C ILE A 87 -0.66 -1.31 -6.92
N ARG A 88 -1.47 -2.26 -6.45
CA ARG A 88 -2.83 -2.00 -5.96
C ARG A 88 -2.99 -2.39 -4.51
N TYR A 89 -3.85 -1.65 -3.81
CA TYR A 89 -4.30 -2.01 -2.48
C TYR A 89 -5.37 -3.12 -2.59
N ALA A 90 -4.97 -4.34 -2.27
CA ALA A 90 -5.73 -5.58 -2.42
C ALA A 90 -6.47 -6.00 -1.14
N SER A 91 -6.63 -5.12 -0.14
CA SER A 91 -7.32 -5.47 1.11
C SER A 91 -8.74 -6.02 0.90
N TYR A 92 -9.40 -5.61 -0.19
CA TYR A 92 -10.77 -6.00 -0.55
C TYR A 92 -10.86 -7.39 -1.21
N LEU A 93 -9.77 -7.91 -1.77
CA LEU A 93 -9.74 -9.27 -2.34
C LEU A 93 -9.71 -10.35 -1.26
N LEU A 94 -9.18 -10.02 -0.08
CA LEU A 94 -9.19 -10.90 1.08
C LEU A 94 -10.57 -11.00 1.76
N THR A 95 -11.45 -10.00 1.56
CA THR A 95 -12.77 -9.95 2.23
C THR A 95 -13.86 -10.73 1.49
N GLN A 96 -13.64 -11.12 0.22
CA GLN A 96 -14.62 -11.90 -0.55
C GLN A 96 -14.49 -13.43 -0.40
N GLN A 97 -13.45 -13.92 0.30
CA GLN A 97 -13.34 -15.36 0.60
C GLN A 97 -14.11 -15.79 1.87
N GLU A 98 -14.60 -14.87 2.69
CA GLU A 98 -15.31 -15.20 3.95
C GLU A 98 -16.85 -15.03 3.88
N THR A 99 -17.44 -14.84 2.69
CA THR A 99 -18.91 -14.73 2.52
C THR A 99 -19.52 -15.81 1.63
N SER A 100 -18.88 -16.97 1.51
CA SER A 100 -19.44 -18.16 0.84
C SER A 100 -19.23 -19.45 1.63
N GLY A 101 -19.37 -19.38 2.96
CA GLY A 101 -19.44 -20.53 3.87
C GLY A 101 -20.76 -20.55 4.62
#